data_AF-A0A535RQW9-F1
#
_entry.id   AF-A0A535RQW9-F1
#
_cell.length_a   1.000
_cell.length_b   1.000
_cell.length_c   1.000
_cell.angle_alpha   90.00
_cell.angle_beta   90.00
_cell.angle_gamma   90.00
#
_symmetry.space_group_name_H-M   'P 1'
#
loop_
_entity.id
_entity.type
_entity.pdbx_description
1 polymer ?
#
loop_
_entity_poly.entity_id
_entity_poly.type
_entity_poly.pdbx_seq_one_letter_code
_entity_poly.pdbx_strand_id
1 'polypeptide(L)'
;MMCLQISLPSATVILEDVDLIAEERTHQEVGCNALLFELLNQMDGLADDADVLFLLTTNRPDILEPALAARPGRIDQAIEIPLPDRSCRQQLFDLYGQGLTLRLKNLPQLIDETEGVSAAFIRELLISV
;
A
#
# COMPACT_ATOMS: atom_id res chain seq x y z
N MET A 1 -29.33 19.29 24.76
CA MET A 1 -28.64 19.32 23.46
C MET A 1 -27.90 17.99 23.35
N MET A 2 -28.53 16.99 22.72
CA MET A 2 -27.93 15.66 22.54
C MET A 2 -26.99 15.77 21.34
N CYS A 3 -25.68 15.87 21.58
CA CYS A 3 -24.70 15.55 20.55
C CYS A 3 -24.81 14.04 20.29
N LEU A 4 -25.16 13.68 19.06
CA LEU A 4 -25.01 12.32 18.57
C LEU A 4 -23.50 12.03 18.52
N GLN A 5 -22.96 11.48 19.59
CA GLN A 5 -21.62 10.90 19.58
C GLN A 5 -21.77 9.61 18.78
N ILE A 6 -21.43 9.67 17.49
CA ILE A 6 -21.33 8.46 16.66
C ILE A 6 -20.13 7.71 17.25
N SER A 7 -20.41 6.82 18.21
CA SER A 7 -19.46 5.81 18.66
C SER A 7 -19.22 4.92 17.45
N LEU A 8 -18.19 5.22 16.67
CA LEU A 8 -17.77 4.34 15.61
C LEU A 8 -17.35 3.03 16.28
N PRO A 9 -17.95 1.87 15.90
CA PRO A 9 -17.38 0.58 16.28
C PRO A 9 -15.95 0.50 15.73
N SER A 10 -15.12 -0.38 16.30
CA SER A 10 -13.76 -0.59 15.82
C SER A 10 -13.76 -0.78 14.30
N ALA A 11 -13.03 0.06 13.58
CA ALA A 11 -13.08 0.12 12.12
C ALA A 11 -11.68 0.15 11.51
N THR A 12 -11.52 -0.49 10.35
CA THR A 12 -10.31 -0.36 9.54
C THR A 12 -10.65 0.41 8.28
N VAL A 13 -9.93 1.51 8.05
CA VAL A 13 -10.04 2.33 6.85
C VAL A 13 -8.82 2.07 5.99
N ILE A 14 -9.03 1.57 4.78
CA ILE A 14 -7.98 1.34 3.79
C ILE A 14 -8.08 2.43 2.72
N LEU A 15 -7.00 3.15 2.52
CA LEU A 15 -6.85 4.20 1.51
C LEU A 15 -5.71 3.78 0.58
N GLU A 16 -6.05 3.45 -0.66
CA GLU A 16 -5.08 3.02 -1.65
C GLU A 16 -4.57 4.20 -2.49
N ASP A 17 -3.32 4.08 -2.95
CA ASP A 17 -2.67 5.04 -3.85
C ASP A 17 -2.80 6.50 -3.38
N VAL A 18 -2.47 6.75 -2.11
CA VAL A 18 -2.61 8.08 -1.52
C VAL A 18 -1.65 9.11 -2.13
N ASP A 19 -0.70 8.69 -2.95
CA ASP A 19 0.10 9.58 -3.80
C ASP A 19 -0.72 10.26 -4.90
N LEU A 20 -1.84 9.69 -5.37
CA LEU A 20 -2.68 10.33 -6.39
C LEU A 20 -3.32 11.63 -5.89
N ILE A 21 -3.73 11.68 -4.62
CA ILE A 21 -4.24 12.90 -3.99
C ILE A 21 -3.12 13.87 -3.59
N ALA A 22 -1.87 13.41 -3.66
CA ALA A 22 -0.67 14.24 -3.46
C ALA A 22 -0.18 14.86 -4.80
N GLU A 23 -0.47 14.24 -5.95
CA GLU A 23 -0.01 14.70 -7.27
C GLU A 23 -0.84 15.83 -7.89
N GLU A 24 -2.06 16.09 -7.42
CA GLU A 24 -3.03 16.94 -8.13
C GLU A 24 -2.63 18.43 -8.29
N ARG A 25 -1.50 18.89 -7.74
CA ARG A 25 -1.08 20.31 -7.77
C ARG A 25 0.39 20.58 -8.07
N THR A 26 1.12 19.64 -8.66
CA THR A 26 2.57 19.78 -8.92
C THR A 26 2.94 20.81 -10.00
N HIS A 27 2.00 21.61 -10.51
CA HIS A 27 2.28 22.64 -11.54
C HIS A 27 2.52 24.06 -11.01
N GLN A 28 2.38 24.33 -9.71
CA GLN A 28 2.78 25.62 -9.15
C GLN A 28 3.02 25.51 -7.64
N GLU A 29 4.26 25.76 -7.25
CA GLU A 29 4.75 26.08 -5.91
C GLU A 29 5.09 24.93 -4.95
N VAL A 30 6.29 25.05 -4.39
CA VAL A 30 6.86 24.29 -3.29
C VAL A 30 6.03 24.62 -2.04
N GLY A 31 4.93 23.90 -1.85
CA GLY A 31 3.99 24.20 -0.77
C GLY A 31 2.97 23.09 -0.61
N CYS A 32 3.30 22.12 0.25
CA CYS A 32 2.40 21.27 1.01
C CYS A 32 1.01 20.98 0.40
N ASN A 33 0.84 19.78 -0.18
CA ASN A 33 -0.40 19.30 -0.81
C ASN A 33 -1.64 19.33 0.11
N ALA A 34 -2.49 20.35 -0.07
CA ALA A 34 -3.62 20.64 0.82
C ALA A 34 -4.54 19.44 1.10
N LEU A 35 -4.84 18.60 0.10
CA LEU A 35 -5.78 17.47 0.25
C LEU A 35 -5.19 16.34 1.10
N LEU A 36 -3.93 15.95 0.87
CA LEU A 36 -3.24 14.96 1.71
C LEU A 36 -3.14 15.48 3.15
N PHE A 37 -2.79 16.76 3.34
CA PHE A 37 -2.72 17.35 4.69
C PHE A 37 -4.08 17.45 5.38
N GLU A 38 -5.15 17.68 4.62
CA GLU A 38 -6.51 17.70 5.14
C GLU A 38 -6.96 16.29 5.54
N LEU A 39 -6.72 15.28 4.71
CA LEU A 39 -6.94 13.87 5.05
C LEU A 39 -6.23 13.50 6.36
N LEU A 40 -4.91 13.75 6.43
CA LEU A 40 -4.13 13.46 7.62
C LEU A 40 -4.62 14.26 8.84
N ASN A 41 -5.16 15.46 8.65
CA ASN A 41 -5.77 16.24 9.75
C ASN A 41 -7.06 15.61 10.27
N GLN A 42 -7.91 15.11 9.38
CA GLN A 42 -9.13 14.43 9.78
C GLN A 42 -8.83 13.10 10.49
N MET A 43 -7.79 12.38 10.04
CA MET A 43 -7.33 11.15 10.69
C MET A 43 -6.89 11.39 12.14
N ASP A 44 -6.10 12.44 12.40
CA ASP A 44 -5.70 12.82 13.76
C ASP A 44 -6.90 13.12 14.66
N GLY A 45 -7.88 13.87 14.15
CA GLY A 45 -9.05 14.28 14.92
C GLY A 45 -9.96 13.12 15.33
N LEU A 46 -9.81 11.96 14.70
CA LEU A 46 -10.57 10.74 15.03
C LEU A 46 -9.89 9.89 16.11
N ALA A 47 -8.56 10.00 16.25
CA ALA A 47 -7.78 9.12 17.13
C ALA A 47 -8.09 9.30 18.63
N ASP A 48 -8.57 10.47 19.06
CA ASP A 48 -8.88 10.75 20.47
C ASP A 48 -10.22 10.13 20.93
N ASP A 49 -11.15 9.83 20.02
CA ASP A 49 -12.52 9.40 20.32
C ASP A 49 -12.96 8.08 19.63
N ALA A 50 -12.14 7.51 18.74
CA ALA A 50 -12.51 6.34 17.93
C ALA A 50 -11.40 5.27 17.80
N ASP A 51 -11.79 4.00 17.86
CA ASP A 51 -10.92 2.84 17.66
C ASP A 51 -10.78 2.53 16.15
N VAL A 52 -10.01 3.36 15.42
CA VAL A 52 -9.89 3.26 13.97
C VAL A 52 -8.45 2.99 13.54
N LEU A 53 -8.24 1.90 12.80
CA LEU A 53 -6.97 1.59 12.14
C LEU A 53 -6.97 2.15 10.72
N PHE A 54 -6.01 3.00 10.39
CA PHE A 54 -5.78 3.47 9.03
C PHE A 54 -4.66 2.68 8.36
N LEU A 55 -4.94 2.15 7.17
CA LEU A 55 -3.93 1.54 6.28
C LEU A 55 -3.84 2.37 5.01
N LEU A 56 -2.68 2.95 4.76
CA LEU A 56 -2.39 3.79 3.60
C LEU A 56 -1.45 3.01 2.67
N THR A 57 -1.71 3.00 1.36
CA THR A 57 -0.77 2.46 0.36
C THR A 57 -0.26 3.57 -0.54
N THR A 58 1.01 3.47 -0.95
CA THR A 58 1.59 4.37 -1.94
C THR A 58 2.72 3.69 -2.71
N ASN A 59 2.90 4.08 -3.96
CA ASN A 59 4.06 3.70 -4.76
C ASN A 59 5.17 4.77 -4.74
N ARG A 60 4.91 5.92 -4.09
CA ARG A 60 5.78 7.11 -4.10
C ARG A 60 5.99 7.65 -2.67
N PRO A 61 6.70 6.91 -1.80
CA PRO A 61 6.91 7.30 -0.40
C PRO A 61 7.65 8.64 -0.27
N ASP A 62 8.48 9.01 -1.26
CA ASP A 62 9.20 10.28 -1.34
C ASP A 62 8.28 11.51 -1.33
N ILE A 63 7.05 11.37 -1.86
CA ILE A 63 6.06 12.44 -1.84
C ILE A 63 5.39 12.55 -0.47
N LEU A 64 5.23 11.43 0.24
CA LEU A 64 4.60 11.41 1.57
C LEU A 64 5.56 11.86 2.67
N GLU A 65 6.87 11.56 2.55
CA GLU A 65 7.88 11.90 3.57
C GLU A 65 7.81 13.36 4.06
N PRO A 66 7.78 14.39 3.20
CA PRO A 66 7.65 15.78 3.66
C PRO A 66 6.35 16.06 4.43
N ALA A 67 5.24 15.45 4.01
CA ALA A 67 3.94 15.65 4.65
C ALA A 67 3.87 15.01 6.03
N LEU A 68 4.48 13.83 6.17
CA LEU A 68 4.59 13.11 7.44
C LEU A 68 5.61 13.77 8.37
N ALA A 69 6.77 14.19 7.85
CA ALA A 69 7.80 14.88 8.64
C ALA A 69 7.29 16.21 9.21
N ALA A 70 6.43 16.93 8.48
CA ALA A 70 5.82 18.16 8.97
C ALA A 70 4.85 17.95 10.14
N ARG A 71 4.39 16.71 10.36
CA ARG A 71 3.38 16.36 11.37
C ARG A 71 3.69 15.01 12.02
N PRO A 72 4.71 14.97 12.90
CA PRO A 72 5.12 13.75 13.57
C PRO A 72 4.00 13.17 14.46
N GLY A 73 3.83 11.85 14.46
CA GLY A 73 2.86 11.14 15.30
C GLY A 73 1.57 10.68 14.63
N ARG A 74 1.40 10.92 13.32
CA ARG A 74 0.20 10.50 12.55
C ARG A 74 0.29 9.11 11.94
N ILE A 75 1.51 8.67 11.69
CA ILE A 75 1.82 7.34 11.19
C ILE A 75 2.77 6.71 12.20
N ASP A 76 2.30 5.65 12.83
CA ASP A 76 3.08 4.90 13.80
C ASP A 76 4.07 3.95 13.12
N GLN A 77 3.69 3.41 11.96
CA GLN A 77 4.44 2.38 11.24
C GLN A 77 4.45 2.66 9.74
N ALA A 78 5.63 2.55 9.14
CA ALA A 78 5.83 2.51 7.69
C ALA A 78 6.48 1.18 7.33
N ILE A 79 5.88 0.44 6.41
CA ILE A 79 6.35 -0.88 5.99
C ILE A 79 6.65 -0.82 4.50
N GLU A 80 7.91 -1.05 4.13
CA GLU A 80 8.31 -1.21 2.74
C GLU A 80 8.01 -2.65 2.29
N ILE A 81 7.38 -2.78 1.13
CA ILE A 81 7.15 -4.07 0.47
C ILE A 81 8.07 -4.13 -0.76
N PRO A 82 9.24 -4.79 -0.66
CA PRO A 82 10.17 -4.88 -1.77
C PRO A 82 9.67 -5.86 -2.84
N LEU A 83 10.31 -5.82 -4.01
CA LEU A 83 10.16 -6.87 -5.01
C LEU A 83 10.54 -8.24 -4.42
N PRO A 84 9.86 -9.33 -4.82
CA PRO A 84 10.07 -10.64 -4.24
C PRO A 84 11.49 -11.16 -4.54
N ASP A 85 12.21 -11.52 -3.50
CA ASP A 85 13.46 -12.26 -3.63
C ASP A 85 13.23 -13.66 -4.21
N ARG A 86 14.31 -14.38 -4.51
CA ARG A 86 14.23 -15.71 -5.13
C ARG A 86 13.38 -16.70 -4.30
N SER A 87 13.47 -16.65 -2.97
CA SER A 87 12.72 -17.55 -2.08
C SER A 87 11.23 -17.20 -2.08
N CYS A 88 10.91 -15.91 -2.04
CA CYS A 88 9.55 -15.40 -2.15
C CYS A 88 8.95 -15.75 -3.51
N ARG A 89 9.70 -15.60 -4.61
CA ARG A 89 9.25 -16.03 -5.94
C ARG A 89 8.91 -17.51 -5.97
N GLN A 90 9.75 -18.40 -5.44
CA GLN A 90 9.42 -19.83 -5.32
C GLN A 90 8.08 -20.04 -4.60
N GLN A 91 7.84 -19.38 -3.48
CA GLN A 91 6.58 -19.47 -2.75
C GLN A 91 5.38 -18.95 -3.56
N LEU A 92 5.56 -17.88 -4.35
CA LEU A 92 4.54 -17.35 -5.23
C LEU A 92 4.21 -18.32 -6.38
N PHE A 93 5.20 -18.99 -6.95
CA PHE A 93 4.98 -20.06 -7.93
C PHE A 93 4.24 -21.24 -7.31
N ASP A 94 4.60 -21.64 -6.08
CA ASP A 94 3.92 -22.72 -5.36
C ASP A 94 2.49 -22.35 -4.95
N LEU A 95 2.22 -21.07 -4.66
CA LEU A 95 0.90 -20.55 -4.31
C LEU A 95 -0.01 -20.45 -5.55
N TYR A 96 0.44 -19.73 -6.57
CA TYR A 96 -0.35 -19.45 -7.77
C TYR A 96 -0.41 -20.64 -8.75
N GLY A 97 0.55 -21.56 -8.66
CA GLY A 97 0.57 -22.78 -9.45
C GLY A 97 -0.40 -23.86 -8.97
N GLN A 98 -1.06 -23.68 -7.82
CA GLN A 98 -2.00 -24.66 -7.28
C GLN A 98 -3.18 -24.87 -8.23
N GLY A 99 -3.43 -26.15 -8.56
CA GLY A 99 -4.53 -26.54 -9.46
C GLY A 99 -4.21 -26.39 -10.95
N LEU A 100 -3.08 -25.80 -11.32
CA LEU A 100 -2.62 -25.77 -12.71
C LEU A 100 -1.83 -27.04 -13.02
N THR A 101 -2.15 -27.70 -14.14
CA THR A 101 -1.29 -28.77 -14.66
C THR A 101 -0.12 -28.13 -15.40
N LEU A 102 0.77 -27.52 -14.62
CA LEU A 102 1.96 -26.86 -15.10
C LEU A 102 2.90 -27.90 -15.69
N ARG A 103 2.86 -28.09 -17.01
CA ARG A 103 3.92 -28.79 -17.76
C ARG A 103 5.16 -27.90 -17.88
N LEU A 104 5.55 -27.24 -16.80
CA LEU A 104 6.75 -26.42 -16.75
C LEU A 104 7.94 -27.37 -16.66
N LYS A 105 8.50 -27.70 -17.82
CA LYS A 105 9.86 -28.25 -17.87
C LYS A 105 10.78 -27.12 -17.38
N ASN A 106 11.35 -27.29 -16.18
CA ASN A 106 12.31 -26.38 -15.52
C ASN A 106 11.70 -25.23 -14.69
N LEU A 107 10.87 -25.54 -13.69
CA LEU A 107 10.42 -24.56 -12.68
C LEU A 107 11.55 -23.74 -12.02
N PRO A 108 12.72 -24.32 -11.64
CA PRO A 108 13.79 -23.53 -11.06
C PRO A 108 14.32 -22.44 -11.98
N GLN A 109 14.40 -22.72 -13.28
CA GLN A 109 14.87 -21.76 -14.27
C GLN A 109 13.87 -20.60 -14.43
N LEU A 110 12.57 -20.88 -14.44
CA LEU A 110 11.53 -19.84 -14.51
C LEU A 110 11.52 -18.91 -13.28
N ILE A 111 11.83 -19.46 -12.11
CA ILE A 111 11.96 -18.66 -10.87
C ILE A 111 13.17 -17.72 -10.94
N ASP A 112 14.24 -18.16 -11.59
CA ASP A 112 15.42 -17.32 -11.82
C ASP A 112 15.13 -16.25 -12.88
N GLU A 113 14.44 -16.61 -13.97
CA GLU A 113 14.06 -15.69 -15.05
C GLU A 113 13.03 -14.62 -14.63
N THR A 114 12.35 -14.79 -13.49
CA THR A 114 11.40 -13.81 -12.93
C THR A 114 12.06 -12.84 -11.94
N GLU A 115 13.39 -12.72 -11.94
CA GLU A 115 14.07 -11.70 -11.16
C GLU A 115 13.59 -10.27 -11.51
N GLY A 116 13.35 -9.45 -10.48
CA GLY A 116 12.96 -8.05 -10.65
C GLY A 116 11.50 -7.82 -11.03
N VAL A 117 10.67 -8.85 -11.15
CA VAL A 117 9.23 -8.69 -11.46
C VAL A 117 8.37 -8.72 -10.19
N SER A 118 7.18 -8.11 -10.26
CA SER A 118 6.24 -8.08 -9.14
C SER A 118 5.51 -9.41 -8.93
N ALA A 119 4.93 -9.60 -7.74
CA ALA A 119 4.08 -10.76 -7.47
C ALA A 119 2.86 -10.82 -8.41
N ALA A 120 2.31 -9.67 -8.79
CA ALA A 120 1.20 -9.58 -9.76
C ALA A 120 1.62 -10.10 -11.14
N PHE A 121 2.84 -9.78 -11.59
CA PHE A 121 3.37 -10.29 -12.86
C PHE A 121 3.52 -11.82 -12.83
N ILE A 122 4.05 -12.40 -11.74
CA ILE A 122 4.17 -13.86 -11.57
C ILE A 122 2.80 -14.53 -11.62
N ARG A 123 1.80 -13.95 -10.95
CA ARG A 123 0.42 -14.44 -10.99
C ARG A 123 -0.14 -14.45 -12.42
N GLU A 124 0.05 -13.36 -13.15
CA GLU A 124 -0.45 -13.23 -14.52
C GLU A 124 0.24 -14.20 -15.48
N LEU A 125 1.56 -14.37 -15.33
CA LEU A 125 2.35 -15.35 -16.07
C LEU A 125 1.79 -16.77 -15.92
N LEU A 126 1.31 -17.15 -14.74
CA LEU A 126 0.81 -18.50 -14.47
C LEU A 126 -0.65 -18.71 -14.90
N ILE A 127 -1.48 -17.67 -14.88
CA ILE A 127 -2.89 -17.75 -15.32
C ILE A 127 -3.01 -17.67 -16.85
N SER A 128 -2.04 -17.06 -17.52
CA SER A 128 -2.01 -16.90 -18.98
C SER A 128 -1.53 -18.14 -19.75
N VAL A 129 -1.15 -19.23 -19.06
CA VAL A 129 -0.58 -20.46 -19.64
C VAL A 129 -1.57 -21.62 -19.56
#